data_AF-A0A8S3XU67-F1
#
_entry.id   AF-A0A8S3XU67-F1
#
_cell.length_a   1.000
_cell.length_b   1.000
_cell.length_c   1.000
_cell.angle_alpha   90.00
_cell.angle_beta   90.00
_cell.angle_gamma   90.00
#
_symmetry.space_group_name_H-M   'P 1'
#
loop_
_entity.id
_entity.type
_entity.pdbx_description
1 polymer ?
#
loop_
_entity_poly.entity_id
_entity_poly.type
_entity_poly.pdbx_seq_one_letter_code
_entity_poly.pdbx_strand_id
1 'polypeptide(L)'
;MCFSTDINYKACDMTKSTAINNNISVETVNMDLASSFTGNKFDIVIFNPPYVVTESKECGGCDITASWAGGVKGREITDRLLDMIPKILADEGTFYLLLIEENIPNEVITIMLKYGYKSEIVMRRRVRNEDQLVLKFYKN
;
A
#
# COMPACT_ATOMS: atom_id res chain seq x y z
N MET A 1 -16.38 -4.40 -8.39
CA MET A 1 -15.31 -4.09 -9.38
C MET A 1 -13.99 -4.10 -8.63
N CYS A 2 -12.93 -4.66 -9.22
CA CYS A 2 -11.61 -4.74 -8.58
C CYS A 2 -10.59 -4.00 -9.45
N PHE A 3 -9.79 -3.15 -8.83
CA PHE A 3 -8.71 -2.41 -9.49
C PHE A 3 -7.37 -2.79 -8.88
N SER A 4 -6.31 -2.74 -9.69
CA SER A 4 -4.93 -2.78 -9.19
C SER A 4 -4.10 -1.71 -9.87
N THR A 5 -3.17 -1.12 -9.14
CA THR A 5 -2.24 -0.11 -9.66
C THR A 5 -0.81 -0.57 -9.45
N ASP A 6 0.05 -0.33 -10.43
CA ASP A 6 1.49 -0.51 -10.26
C ASP A 6 2.23 0.53 -11.12
N ILE A 7 3.34 1.06 -10.60
CA ILE A 7 4.21 1.98 -11.34
C ILE A 7 4.95 1.26 -12.47
N ASN A 8 5.16 -0.05 -12.33
CA ASN A 8 5.80 -0.90 -13.32
C ASN A 8 4.76 -1.51 -14.26
N TYR A 9 4.81 -1.15 -15.54
CA TYR A 9 3.86 -1.66 -16.54
C TYR A 9 3.90 -3.20 -16.66
N LYS A 10 5.07 -3.81 -16.46
CA LYS A 10 5.22 -5.28 -16.52
C LYS A 10 4.45 -5.95 -15.38
N ALA A 11 4.41 -5.32 -14.20
CA ALA A 11 3.62 -5.82 -13.09
C ALA A 11 2.11 -5.74 -13.39
N CYS A 12 1.66 -4.69 -14.08
CA CYS A 12 0.26 -4.60 -14.55
C CYS A 12 -0.07 -5.75 -15.53
N ASP A 13 0.80 -6.02 -16.51
CA ASP A 13 0.60 -7.13 -17.46
C ASP A 13 0.61 -8.50 -16.77
N MET A 14 1.49 -8.68 -15.77
CA MET A 14 1.53 -9.89 -14.96
C MET A 14 0.28 -10.06 -14.10
N THR A 15 -0.28 -8.98 -13.55
CA THR A 15 -1.55 -9.02 -12.81
C THR A 15 -2.70 -9.41 -13.73
N LYS A 16 -2.80 -8.87 -14.94
CA LYS A 16 -3.80 -9.30 -15.95
C LYS A 16 -3.67 -10.78 -16.27
N SER A 17 -2.45 -11.25 -16.51
CA SER A 17 -2.17 -12.66 -16.82
C SER A 17 -2.57 -13.57 -15.65
N THR A 18 -2.26 -13.16 -14.42
CA THR A 18 -2.64 -13.87 -13.20
C THR A 18 -4.16 -13.91 -13.04
N ALA A 19 -4.86 -12.81 -13.30
CA ALA A 19 -6.32 -12.73 -13.23
C ALA A 19 -6.99 -13.68 -14.24
N ILE A 20 -6.51 -13.70 -15.49
CA ILE A 20 -6.97 -14.62 -16.55
C ILE A 20 -6.79 -16.08 -16.12
N ASN A 21 -5.59 -16.43 -15.64
CA ASN A 21 -5.29 -17.81 -15.22
C ASN A 21 -6.14 -18.29 -14.03
N ASN A 22 -6.68 -17.36 -13.23
CA ASN A 22 -7.52 -17.66 -12.08
C ASN A 22 -9.02 -17.41 -12.36
N ASN A 23 -9.41 -17.10 -13.61
CA ASN A 23 -10.79 -16.81 -14.00
C ASN A 23 -11.45 -15.68 -13.18
N ILE A 24 -10.68 -14.63 -12.86
CA ILE A 24 -11.17 -13.43 -12.16
C ILE A 24 -10.96 -12.18 -13.01
N SER A 25 -11.74 -11.13 -12.73
CA SER A 25 -11.64 -9.84 -13.41
C SER A 25 -10.96 -8.81 -12.52
N VAL A 26 -9.88 -8.19 -13.01
CA VAL A 26 -9.17 -7.08 -12.34
C VAL A 26 -8.81 -6.03 -13.38
N GLU A 27 -9.19 -4.78 -13.12
CA GLU A 27 -8.81 -3.64 -13.95
C GLU A 27 -7.45 -3.11 -13.50
N THR A 28 -6.41 -3.32 -14.32
CA THR A 28 -5.05 -2.89 -13.99
C THR A 28 -4.74 -1.53 -14.60
N VAL A 29 -4.22 -0.60 -13.80
CA VAL A 29 -3.85 0.75 -14.23
C VAL A 29 -2.37 0.97 -13.95
N ASN A 30 -1.57 1.26 -14.99
CA ASN A 30 -0.18 1.67 -14.78
C ASN A 30 -0.15 3.13 -14.32
N MET A 31 0.13 3.34 -13.04
CA MET A 31 0.09 4.65 -12.41
C MET A 31 0.90 4.70 -11.13
N ASP A 32 1.25 5.92 -10.72
CA ASP A 32 1.88 6.17 -9.42
C ASP A 32 0.82 6.15 -8.31
N LEU A 33 0.92 5.16 -7.42
CA LEU A 33 0.01 4.93 -6.30
C LEU A 33 -1.47 5.00 -6.75
N ALA A 34 -2.26 5.83 -6.10
CA ALA A 34 -3.66 6.09 -6.42
C ALA A 34 -3.87 7.52 -6.99
N SER A 35 -2.83 8.11 -7.59
CA SER A 35 -2.77 9.53 -7.98
C SER A 35 -3.94 10.07 -8.82
N SER A 36 -4.60 9.23 -9.61
CA SER A 36 -5.73 9.59 -10.47
C SER A 36 -7.10 9.18 -9.92
N PHE A 37 -7.14 8.49 -8.77
CA PHE A 37 -8.40 8.12 -8.13
C PHE A 37 -8.89 9.20 -7.17
N THR A 38 -10.21 9.36 -7.08
CA THR A 38 -10.87 10.37 -6.25
C THR A 38 -12.32 9.99 -5.96
N GLY A 39 -12.89 10.63 -4.94
CA GLY A 39 -14.33 10.63 -4.65
C GLY A 39 -14.79 9.54 -3.69
N ASN A 40 -13.92 9.09 -2.77
CA ASN A 40 -14.27 8.17 -1.68
C ASN A 40 -15.02 6.91 -2.16
N LYS A 41 -14.46 6.21 -3.15
CA LYS A 41 -15.15 5.15 -3.89
C LYS A 41 -14.73 3.73 -3.49
N PHE A 42 -13.64 3.57 -2.76
CA PHE A 42 -13.11 2.24 -2.46
C PHE A 42 -13.56 1.77 -1.07
N ASP A 43 -14.32 0.68 -1.05
CA ASP A 43 -14.70 -0.01 0.19
C ASP A 43 -13.49 -0.70 0.84
N ILE A 44 -12.53 -1.15 0.02
CA ILE A 44 -11.31 -1.81 0.48
C ILE A 44 -10.13 -1.27 -0.32
N VAL A 45 -9.07 -0.87 0.39
CA VAL A 45 -7.75 -0.58 -0.17
C VAL A 45 -6.74 -1.50 0.49
N ILE A 46 -5.85 -2.10 -0.30
CA ILE A 46 -4.79 -2.98 0.20
C ILE A 46 -3.47 -2.49 -0.37
N PHE A 47 -2.45 -2.36 0.48
CA PHE A 47 -1.12 -2.01 0.03
C PHE A 47 -0.03 -2.86 0.70
N ASN A 48 0.75 -3.53 -0.13
CA ASN A 48 2.02 -4.13 0.23
C ASN A 48 3.13 -3.24 -0.36
N PRO A 49 3.62 -2.24 0.40
CA PRO A 49 4.52 -1.21 -0.11
C PRO A 49 5.94 -1.74 -0.37
N PRO A 50 6.80 -0.99 -1.07
CA PRO A 50 8.24 -1.13 -0.90
C PRO A 50 8.63 -0.66 0.51
N TYR A 51 8.76 -1.60 1.45
CA TYR A 51 8.96 -1.31 2.88
C TYR A 51 10.42 -1.40 3.34
N VAL A 52 11.37 -1.72 2.48
CA VAL A 52 12.77 -1.89 2.87
C VAL A 52 13.42 -0.52 3.03
N VAL A 53 14.20 -0.37 4.11
CA VAL A 53 14.97 0.86 4.37
C VAL A 53 16.11 0.96 3.36
N THR A 54 16.13 2.05 2.59
CA THR A 54 17.17 2.38 1.60
C THR A 54 17.54 3.85 1.69
N GLU A 55 18.53 4.29 0.92
CA GLU A 55 18.69 5.73 0.69
C GLU A 55 17.54 6.26 -0.18
N SER A 56 17.16 7.54 -0.02
CA SER A 56 16.09 8.16 -0.82
C SER A 56 16.37 8.14 -2.32
N LYS A 57 17.64 8.16 -2.73
CA LYS A 57 18.05 8.09 -4.15
C LYS A 57 17.73 6.74 -4.82
N GLU A 58 17.52 5.70 -4.03
CA GLU A 58 17.15 4.36 -4.50
C GLU A 58 15.63 4.18 -4.59
N CYS A 59 14.87 5.13 -4.05
CA CYS A 59 13.41 5.13 -4.00
C CYS A 59 12.82 5.86 -5.22
N GLY A 60 11.63 5.46 -5.67
CA GLY A 60 10.90 6.16 -6.74
C GLY A 60 11.23 5.72 -8.18
N GLY A 61 11.98 4.62 -8.34
CA GLY A 61 12.11 3.95 -9.65
C GLY A 61 10.80 3.30 -10.12
N CYS A 62 10.78 2.83 -11.37
CA CYS A 62 9.65 2.09 -11.95
C CYS A 62 10.02 0.67 -12.40
N ASP A 63 11.24 0.23 -12.08
CA ASP A 63 11.74 -1.11 -12.39
C ASP A 63 11.50 -2.09 -11.24
N ILE A 64 12.31 -3.14 -11.13
CA ILE A 64 12.20 -4.13 -10.05
C ILE A 64 12.55 -3.53 -8.68
N THR A 65 13.32 -2.44 -8.61
CA THR A 65 13.68 -1.80 -7.34
C THR A 65 12.46 -1.21 -6.63
N ALA A 66 11.46 -0.79 -7.40
CA ALA A 66 10.18 -0.28 -6.90
C ALA A 66 9.39 -1.30 -6.07
N SER A 67 9.73 -2.59 -6.14
CA SER A 67 9.07 -3.62 -5.34
C SER A 67 9.54 -3.65 -3.87
N TRP A 68 10.65 -2.99 -3.54
CA TRP A 68 11.24 -3.10 -2.20
C TRP A 68 11.83 -1.79 -1.66
N ALA A 69 12.42 -0.93 -2.49
CA ALA A 69 13.13 0.27 -2.04
C ALA A 69 12.17 1.36 -1.52
N GLY A 70 12.07 1.47 -0.20
CA GLY A 70 11.14 2.38 0.49
C GLY A 70 11.75 3.70 0.95
N GLY A 71 13.04 3.92 0.75
CA GLY A 71 13.75 5.12 1.21
C GLY A 71 13.94 5.17 2.72
N VAL A 72 14.01 6.39 3.28
CA VAL A 72 14.22 6.61 4.71
C VAL A 72 13.09 5.97 5.51
N LYS A 73 13.45 5.17 6.52
CA LYS A 73 12.53 4.32 7.31
C LYS A 73 11.71 3.32 6.48
N GLY A 74 12.02 3.14 5.19
CA GLY A 74 11.26 2.29 4.28
C GLY A 74 9.82 2.78 4.05
N ARG A 75 9.60 4.10 4.07
CA ARG A 75 8.25 4.69 4.13
C ARG A 75 7.99 5.86 3.21
N GLU A 76 8.95 6.32 2.41
CA GLU A 76 8.72 7.49 1.56
C GLU A 76 7.54 7.28 0.60
N ILE A 77 7.37 6.06 0.07
CA ILE A 77 6.23 5.69 -0.77
C ILE A 77 4.96 5.50 0.05
N THR A 78 5.07 4.85 1.21
CA THR A 78 3.94 4.62 2.12
C THR A 78 3.34 5.95 2.59
N ASP A 79 4.16 6.87 3.09
CA ASP A 79 3.73 8.16 3.63
C ASP A 79 2.98 8.97 2.56
N ARG A 80 3.43 8.92 1.29
CA ARG A 80 2.70 9.52 0.15
C ARG A 80 1.31 8.90 -0.06
N LEU A 81 1.17 7.57 0.07
CA LEU A 81 -0.13 6.93 -0.04
C LEU A 81 -1.05 7.30 1.13
N LEU A 82 -0.53 7.40 2.36
CA LEU A 82 -1.33 7.75 3.54
C LEU A 82 -2.08 9.08 3.33
N ASP A 83 -1.46 10.06 2.68
CA ASP A 83 -2.08 11.35 2.34
C ASP A 83 -3.18 11.25 1.26
N MET A 84 -3.22 10.15 0.50
CA MET A 84 -4.24 9.87 -0.51
C MET A 84 -5.43 9.09 0.05
N ILE A 85 -5.23 8.26 1.09
CA ILE A 85 -6.28 7.40 1.66
C ILE A 85 -7.58 8.18 1.98
N PRO A 86 -7.55 9.35 2.65
CA PRO A 86 -8.77 10.11 2.96
C PRO A 86 -9.58 10.58 1.74
N LYS A 87 -8.99 10.58 0.54
CA LYS A 87 -9.61 11.07 -0.71
C LYS A 87 -10.20 9.95 -1.56
N ILE A 88 -9.79 8.72 -1.31
CA ILE A 88 -10.12 7.56 -2.15
C ILE A 88 -10.96 6.53 -1.39
N LEU A 89 -10.78 6.41 -0.07
CA LEU A 89 -11.49 5.44 0.73
C LEU A 89 -12.92 5.91 0.99
N ALA A 90 -13.89 5.00 0.84
CA ALA A 90 -15.28 5.25 1.21
C ALA A 90 -15.42 5.49 2.72
N ASP A 91 -16.54 6.09 3.15
CA ASP A 91 -16.77 6.42 4.56
C ASP A 91 -16.74 5.19 5.48
N GLU A 92 -17.29 4.06 5.02
CA GLU A 92 -17.25 2.74 5.68
C GLU A 92 -16.11 1.86 5.15
N GLY A 93 -15.18 2.45 4.39
CA GLY A 93 -14.09 1.72 3.76
C GLY A 93 -12.99 1.35 4.75
N THR A 94 -12.23 0.31 4.39
CA THR A 94 -11.12 -0.21 5.19
C THR A 94 -9.82 -0.22 4.38
N PHE A 95 -8.74 0.25 5.00
CA PHE A 95 -7.41 0.22 4.40
C PHE A 95 -6.49 -0.78 5.13
N TYR A 96 -5.91 -1.71 4.40
CA TYR A 96 -4.94 -2.68 4.90
C TYR A 96 -3.53 -2.35 4.41
N LEU A 97 -2.57 -2.32 5.32
CA LEU A 97 -1.19 -1.97 5.05
C LEU A 97 -0.24 -2.99 5.67
N LEU A 98 0.66 -3.55 4.86
CA LEU A 98 1.79 -4.33 5.36
C LEU A 98 2.92 -3.40 5.79
N LEU A 99 3.53 -3.66 6.95
CA LEU A 99 4.75 -3.02 7.43
C LEU A 99 5.69 -4.03 8.07
N ILE A 100 6.93 -3.60 8.28
CA ILE A 100 7.90 -4.22 9.20
C ILE A 100 8.17 -3.28 10.40
N GLU A 101 8.80 -3.79 11.45
CA GLU A 101 9.14 -2.98 12.64
C GLU A 101 10.03 -1.78 12.32
N GLU A 102 10.93 -1.91 11.35
CA GLU A 102 11.80 -0.84 10.84
C GLU A 102 11.02 0.33 10.22
N ASN A 103 9.77 0.10 9.80
CA ASN A 103 8.88 1.16 9.34
C ASN A 103 8.27 1.96 10.50
N ILE A 104 8.59 1.65 11.76
CA ILE A 104 8.09 2.35 12.94
C ILE A 104 6.55 2.47 12.90
N PRO A 105 5.80 1.35 12.98
CA PRO A 105 4.35 1.32 12.78
C PRO A 105 3.55 2.34 13.62
N ASN A 106 4.03 2.66 14.82
CA ASN A 106 3.41 3.67 15.69
C ASN A 106 3.37 5.07 15.06
N GLU A 107 4.38 5.46 14.25
CA GLU A 107 4.36 6.72 13.51
C GLU A 107 3.27 6.70 12.42
N VAL A 108 3.15 5.58 11.69
CA VAL A 108 2.11 5.38 10.66
C VAL A 108 0.71 5.45 11.27
N ILE A 109 0.51 4.79 12.42
CA ILE A 109 -0.74 4.87 13.19
C ILE A 109 -1.04 6.31 13.58
N THR A 110 -0.04 7.05 14.06
CA THR A 110 -0.19 8.46 14.46
C THR A 110 -0.57 9.35 13.28
N ILE A 111 -0.02 9.10 12.08
CA ILE A 111 -0.40 9.82 10.85
C ILE A 111 -1.88 9.58 10.53
N MET A 112 -2.29 8.31 10.46
CA MET A 112 -3.66 7.95 10.10
C MET A 112 -4.69 8.39 11.15
N LEU A 113 -4.30 8.42 12.44
CA LEU A 113 -5.13 8.95 13.51
C LEU A 113 -5.44 10.44 13.32
N LYS A 114 -4.50 11.25 12.79
CA LYS A 114 -4.76 12.67 12.46
C LYS A 114 -5.81 12.84 11.38
N TYR A 115 -5.95 11.86 10.49
CA TYR A 115 -7.01 11.81 9.48
C TYR A 115 -8.33 11.19 10.01
N GLY A 116 -8.39 10.85 11.30
CA GLY A 116 -9.58 10.31 11.97
C GLY A 116 -9.74 8.79 11.86
N TYR A 117 -8.70 8.07 11.45
CA TYR A 117 -8.76 6.61 11.37
C TYR A 117 -8.33 5.95 12.69
N LYS A 118 -9.10 4.97 13.12
CA LYS A 118 -8.69 3.96 14.10
C LYS A 118 -7.78 2.94 13.41
N SER A 119 -7.00 2.20 14.21
CA SER A 119 -6.12 1.17 13.70
C SER A 119 -6.14 -0.08 14.57
N GLU A 120 -6.05 -1.25 13.94
CA GLU A 120 -5.83 -2.53 14.62
C GLU A 120 -4.77 -3.36 13.88
N ILE A 121 -3.95 -4.12 14.62
CA ILE A 121 -3.04 -5.11 14.03
C ILE A 121 -3.85 -6.39 13.84
N VAL A 122 -4.15 -6.74 12.58
CA VAL A 122 -4.95 -7.94 12.27
C VAL A 122 -4.11 -9.20 12.13
N MET A 123 -2.81 -9.03 11.83
CA MET A 123 -1.88 -10.14 11.74
C MET A 123 -0.47 -9.65 12.04
N ARG A 124 0.31 -10.50 12.73
CA ARG A 124 1.75 -10.34 12.92
C ARG A 124 2.42 -11.68 12.68
N ARG A 125 3.53 -11.67 11.96
CA ARG A 125 4.30 -12.88 11.65
C ARG A 125 5.78 -12.55 11.52
N ARG A 126 6.62 -13.33 12.21
CA ARG A 126 8.06 -13.34 11.97
C ARG A 126 8.38 -14.24 10.77
N VAL A 127 9.07 -13.69 9.78
CA VAL A 127 9.58 -14.43 8.61
C VAL A 127 11.07 -14.13 8.49
N ARG A 128 11.91 -15.14 8.75
CA ARG A 128 13.38 -14.97 8.83
C ARG A 128 13.73 -13.85 9.82
N ASN A 129 14.29 -12.75 9.33
CA ASN A 129 14.72 -11.60 10.12
C ASN A 129 13.71 -10.44 10.09
N GLU A 130 12.56 -10.60 9.43
CA GLU A 130 11.53 -9.56 9.33
C GLU A 130 10.36 -9.88 10.27
N ASP A 131 9.98 -8.91 11.11
CA ASP A 131 8.70 -8.93 11.84
C ASP A 131 7.65 -8.21 10.99
N GLN A 132 6.89 -8.96 10.20
CA GLN A 132 5.84 -8.42 9.34
C GLN A 132 4.54 -8.25 10.12
N LEU A 133 3.87 -7.13 9.90
CA LEU A 133 2.58 -6.80 10.48
C LEU A 133 1.63 -6.26 9.43
N VAL A 134 0.35 -6.66 9.52
CA VAL A 134 -0.72 -6.09 8.72
C VAL A 134 -1.56 -5.20 9.63
N LEU A 135 -1.55 -3.90 9.35
CA LEU A 135 -2.44 -2.93 9.99
C LEU A 135 -3.71 -2.80 9.18
N LYS A 136 -4.83 -2.67 9.89
CA LYS A 136 -6.12 -2.28 9.35
C LYS A 136 -6.47 -0.89 9.87
N PHE A 137 -6.85 0.01 8.98
CA PHE A 137 -7.32 1.37 9.26
C PHE A 137 -8.79 1.53 8.85
N TYR A 138 -9.60 2.14 9.72
CA TYR A 138 -11.05 2.28 9.54
C TYR A 138 -11.60 3.44 10.40
N LYS A 139 -12.78 3.98 10.09
CA LYS A 139 -13.41 5.06 10.89
C LYS A 139 -14.45 4.54 11.89
N ASN A 140 -15.30 3.60 11.48
CA ASN A 140 -16.39 3.06 12.30
C ASN A 140 -16.06 1.68 12.87
#